data_AF-A0A359M0V6-F1
#
_entry.id   AF-A0A359M0V6-F1
#
_cell.length_a   1.000
_cell.length_b   1.000
_cell.length_c   1.000
_cell.angle_alpha   90.00
_cell.angle_beta   90.00
_cell.angle_gamma   90.00
#
_symmetry.space_group_name_H-M   'P 1'
#
loop_
_entity.id
_entity.type
_entity.pdbx_description
1 polymer ?
#
loop_
_entity_poly.entity_id
_entity_poly.type
_entity_poly.pdbx_seq_one_letter_code
_entity_poly.pdbx_strand_id
1 'polypeptide(L)' 'MSPHILVSAGEASGDLYAAQLVERLRARFPQAQFFGCAGARMQAAGVEPVVDARSLAVV' A
#
# COMPACT_ATOMS: atom_id res chain seq x y z
N MET A 1 4.98 -20.37 -2.11
CA MET A 1 4.53 -19.24 -2.96
C MET A 1 4.39 -18.02 -2.07
N SER A 2 5.04 -16.93 -2.43
CA SER A 2 4.93 -15.65 -1.72
C SER A 2 3.71 -14.89 -2.26
N PRO A 3 2.78 -14.42 -1.42
CA PRO A 3 1.61 -13.72 -1.92
C PRO A 3 1.99 -12.34 -2.45
N HIS A 4 1.48 -12.02 -3.64
CA HIS A 4 1.47 -10.67 -4.19
C HIS A 4 0.13 -10.03 -3.86
N ILE A 5 0.17 -8.94 -3.07
CA ILE A 5 -1.02 -8.28 -2.55
C ILE A 5 -1.11 -6.88 -3.14
N LEU A 6 -2.19 -6.63 -3.88
CA LEU A 6 -2.52 -5.29 -4.35
C LEU A 6 -3.18 -4.49 -3.22
N VAL A 7 -2.67 -3.30 -2.94
CA VAL A 7 -3.22 -2.36 -1.95
C VAL A 7 -3.46 -1.02 -2.64
N SER A 8 -4.67 -0.48 -2.47
CA SER A 8 -5.08 0.78 -3.10
C SER A 8 -5.74 1.70 -2.08
N ALA A 9 -5.22 2.92 -1.96
CA ALA A 9 -5.85 3.99 -1.19
C ALA A 9 -5.83 5.30 -1.99
N GLY A 10 -7.01 5.91 -2.17
CA GLY A 10 -7.17 7.16 -2.92
C GLY A 10 -7.12 8.43 -2.07
N GLU A 11 -7.13 8.30 -0.75
CA GLU A 11 -7.23 9.43 0.19
C GLU A 11 -6.25 9.26 1.37
N ALA A 12 -5.89 10.35 2.03
CA ALA A 12 -4.90 10.36 3.11
C ALA A 12 -5.28 9.49 4.32
N SER A 13 -6.57 9.37 4.62
CA SER A 13 -7.10 8.48 5.66
C SER A 13 -6.90 7.01 5.28
N GLY A 14 -7.21 6.64 4.04
CA GLY A 14 -6.97 5.31 3.49
C GLY A 14 -5.48 4.93 3.51
N ASP A 15 -4.60 5.86 3.14
CA ASP A 15 -3.14 5.66 3.18
C ASP A 15 -2.63 5.31 4.58
N LEU A 16 -3.16 5.98 5.62
CA LEU A 16 -2.83 5.67 7.01
C LEU A 16 -3.25 4.25 7.42
N TYR A 17 -4.50 3.87 7.16
CA TYR A 17 -5.00 2.55 7.57
C TYR A 17 -4.37 1.42 6.77
N ALA A 18 -4.18 1.62 5.46
CA ALA A 18 -3.53 0.65 4.60
C ALA A 18 -2.07 0.43 4.98
N ALA A 19 -1.33 1.48 5.36
CA ALA A 19 0.04 1.33 5.87
C ALA A 19 0.10 0.46 7.13
N GLN A 20 -0.77 0.71 8.11
CA GLN A 20 -0.84 -0.10 9.33
C GLN A 20 -1.20 -1.56 9.04
N LEU A 21 -2.12 -1.80 8.10
CA LEU A 21 -2.48 -3.15 7.66
C LEU A 21 -1.27 -3.86 7.03
N VAL A 22 -0.53 -3.18 6.15
CA VAL A 22 0.67 -3.73 5.50
C VAL A 22 1.74 -4.12 6.52
N GLU A 23 1.98 -3.30 7.53
CA GLU A 23 2.93 -3.62 8.62
C GLU A 23 2.55 -4.92 9.33
N ARG A 24 1.27 -5.09 9.67
CA ARG A 24 0.76 -6.31 10.33
C ARG A 24 0.82 -7.53 9.41
N LEU A 25 0.48 -7.36 8.13
CA LEU A 25 0.54 -8.42 7.14
C LEU A 25 1.98 -8.86 6.89
N ARG A 26 2.95 -7.94 6.84
CA ARG A 26 4.38 -8.28 6.73
C ARG A 26 4.88 -9.08 7.92
N ALA A 27 4.44 -8.75 9.13
CA ALA A 27 4.78 -9.54 10.31
C ALA A 27 4.27 -10.99 10.22
N ARG A 28 3.08 -11.20 9.63
CA ARG A 28 2.50 -12.53 9.45
C ARG A 28 3.05 -13.29 8.24
N PHE A 29 3.34 -12.56 7.16
CA PHE A 29 3.80 -13.07 5.87
C PHE A 29 5.06 -12.29 5.44
N PRO A 30 6.24 -12.63 5.98
CA PRO A 30 7.47 -11.87 5.75
C PRO A 30 7.91 -11.83 4.28
N GLN A 31 7.46 -12.80 3.48
CA GLN A 31 7.79 -12.91 2.07
C GLN A 31 6.74 -12.25 1.16
N ALA A 32 5.64 -11.73 1.71
CA ALA A 32 4.60 -11.06 0.92
C ALA A 32 5.16 -9.80 0.25
N GLN A 33 4.74 -9.56 -0.99
CA GLN A 33 5.07 -8.36 -1.73
C GLN A 33 3.81 -7.51 -1.91
N PHE A 34 3.93 -6.20 -1.70
CA PHE A 34 2.82 -5.26 -1.71
C PHE A 34 3.02 -4.23 -2.80
N PHE A 35 1.98 -3.95 -3.57
CA PHE A 35 2.02 -2.99 -4.68
C PHE A 35 0.66 -2.32 -4.89
N GLY A 36 0.61 -1.15 -5.54
CA GLY A 36 -0.64 -0.54 -5.99
C GLY A 36 -0.69 0.98 -5.90
N CYS A 37 -1.88 1.54 -5.64
CA CYS A 37 -2.06 2.99 -5.47
C CYS A 37 -1.71 3.37 -4.03
N ALA A 38 -0.48 3.86 -3.84
CA ALA A 38 0.11 4.05 -2.52
C ALA A 38 0.41 5.53 -2.27
N GLY A 39 -0.11 6.06 -1.16
CA GLY A 39 0.31 7.36 -0.62
C GLY A 39 1.63 7.25 0.14
N ALA A 40 2.04 8.35 0.77
CA ALA A 40 3.34 8.45 1.42
C ALA A 40 3.52 7.44 2.56
N ARG A 41 2.47 7.12 3.33
CA ARG A 41 2.57 6.18 4.45
C ARG A 41 2.64 4.73 3.96
N MET A 42 1.84 4.37 2.96
CA MET A 42 1.90 3.05 2.35
C MET A 42 3.27 2.79 1.72
N GLN A 43 3.84 3.78 1.04
CA GLN A 43 5.20 3.69 0.48
C GLN A 43 6.23 3.48 1.60
N ALA A 44 6.13 4.21 2.71
CA ALA A 44 7.00 4.02 3.88
C ALA A 44 6.86 2.62 4.53
N ALA A 45 5.66 2.03 4.49
CA ALA A 45 5.41 0.66 4.96
C ALA A 45 5.97 -0.44 4.01
N GLY A 46 6.44 -0.04 2.81
CA GLY A 46 7.03 -0.93 1.81
C GLY A 46 6.07 -1.37 0.71
N VAL A 47 4.99 -0.62 0.46
CA VAL A 47 4.14 -0.83 -0.72
C VAL A 47 4.79 -0.16 -1.93
N GLU A 48 5.00 -0.93 -3.00
CA GLU A 48 5.51 -0.43 -4.26
C GLU A 48 4.41 0.36 -5.02
N PRO A 49 4.60 1.66 -5.30
CA PRO A 49 3.60 2.44 -6.02
C PRO A 49 3.59 2.05 -7.50
N VAL A 50 2.46 1.52 -7.98
CA VAL A 50 2.22 1.26 -9.42
C VAL A 50 1.56 2.47 -10.09
N VAL A 51 0.82 3.25 -9.32
CA VAL A 51 0.30 4.56 -9.71
C VAL A 51 0.54 5.49 -8.53
N ASP A 52 1.08 6.69 -8.79
CA ASP A 52 1.16 7.71 -7.75
C ASP A 52 -0.27 8.14 -7.42
N ALA A 53 -0.74 7.94 -6.19
CA ALA A 53 -2.08 8.33 -5.77
C ALA A 53 -2.39 9.81 -6.08
N ARG A 54 -1.37 10.67 -6.12
CA ARG A 54 -1.49 12.10 -6.51
C ARG A 54 -1.90 12.31 -7.97
N SER A 55 -1.65 11.33 -8.83
CA SER A 55 -1.99 11.37 -10.26
C SER A 55 -3.38 10.83 -10.60
N LEU A 56 -4.07 10.20 -9.63
CA LEU A 56 -5.40 9.60 -9.78
C LEU A 56 -6.54 10.51 -9.33
N ALA A 57 -6.26 11.74 -8.90
CA ALA A 57 -7.28 12.74 -8.59
C ALA A 57 -7.94 13.26 -9.89
N VAL A 58 -8.77 12.42 -10.50
CA VAL A 58 -9.79 12.82 -11.46
C VAL A 58 -11.09 12.89 -10.67
N VAL A 59 -11.59 14.11 -10.45
CA VAL A 59 -12.91 14.37 -9.87
C VAL A 59 -13.98 14.06 -10.89
#